data_AF-A0A2V2RRS1-F1
#
_entry.id   AF-A0A2V2RRS1-F1
#
_cell.length_a   1.000
_cell.length_b   1.000
_cell.length_c   1.000
_cell.angle_alpha   90.00
_cell.angle_beta   90.00
_cell.angle_gamma   90.00
#
_symmetry.space_group_name_H-M   'P 1'
#
loop_
_entity.id
_entity.type
_entity.pdbx_description
1 polymer ?
#
loop_
_entity_poly.entity_id
_entity_poly.type
_entity_poly.pdbx_seq_one_letter_code
_entity_poly.pdbx_strand_id
1 'polypeptide(L)'
;MKGRLGYLSGAPRVSTIPQTELTGPRTHVLGVIHAFEQLGWDVKKFIVGDRVPKSWVTSGSEQFIAQSRSRALTADLLRLPMQSNFAREAWHALGNEVDWVYERFGVFQKMGSIFKKHRKLWILETNGPAFIEAND
;
A
#
# COMPACT_ATOMS: atom_id res chain seq x y z
N MET A 1 15.72 -10.83 -20.63
CA MET A 1 14.94 -9.63 -20.30
C MET A 1 14.58 -9.69 -18.84
N LYS A 2 14.87 -8.63 -18.06
CA LYS A 2 14.35 -8.54 -16.68
C LYS A 2 12.84 -8.29 -16.76
N GLY A 3 12.06 -9.06 -16.01
CA GLY A 3 10.63 -8.80 -15.91
C GLY A 3 10.37 -7.54 -15.07
N ARG A 4 9.24 -6.87 -15.32
CA ARG A 4 8.89 -5.60 -14.66
C ARG A 4 7.71 -5.82 -13.72
N LEU A 5 7.91 -5.49 -12.45
CA LEU A 5 6.94 -5.69 -11.38
C LEU A 5 6.43 -4.36 -10.84
N GLY A 6 5.12 -4.19 -10.76
CA GLY A 6 4.51 -3.09 -10.02
C GLY A 6 4.22 -3.49 -8.58
N TYR A 7 4.87 -2.86 -7.60
CA TYR A 7 4.56 -3.03 -6.18
C TYR A 7 3.51 -1.99 -5.76
N LEU A 8 2.36 -2.45 -5.28
CA LEU A 8 1.19 -1.65 -4.93
C LEU A 8 0.96 -1.69 -3.41
N SER A 9 0.93 -0.53 -2.75
CA SER A 9 0.50 -0.38 -1.36
C SER A 9 -0.59 0.67 -1.22
N GLY A 10 -1.80 0.23 -0.90
CA GLY A 10 -2.99 1.09 -0.82
C GLY A 10 -3.26 1.71 0.56
N ALA A 11 -2.37 1.50 1.53
CA ALA A 11 -2.56 1.96 2.91
C ALA A 11 -1.87 3.32 3.11
N PRO A 12 -2.63 4.39 3.41
CA PRO A 12 -2.07 5.73 3.61
C PRO A 12 -1.06 5.84 4.76
N ARG A 13 -1.15 4.94 5.75
CA ARG A 13 -0.22 4.89 6.89
C ARG A 13 1.04 4.07 6.61
N VAL A 14 1.08 3.31 5.51
CA VAL A 14 2.24 2.48 5.13
C VAL A 14 3.06 3.24 4.10
N SER A 15 4.26 3.64 4.50
CA SER A 15 5.19 4.42 3.69
C SER A 15 6.60 3.83 3.76
N THR A 16 7.41 4.13 2.75
CA THR A 16 8.83 3.76 2.72
C THR A 16 9.74 4.88 3.26
N ILE A 17 9.17 6.07 3.53
CA ILE A 17 9.89 7.23 4.03
C ILE A 17 10.49 6.90 5.41
N PRO A 18 11.79 7.19 5.67
CA PRO A 18 12.47 6.80 6.92
C PRO A 18 11.86 7.35 8.21
N GLN A 19 11.06 8.40 8.13
CA GLN A 19 10.52 9.18 9.27
C GLN A 19 9.17 8.66 9.80
N THR A 20 8.72 7.48 9.35
CA THR A 20 7.39 6.93 9.67
C THR A 20 7.45 6.02 10.90
N GLU A 21 6.46 6.09 11.78
CA GLU A 21 6.43 5.31 13.04
C GLU A 21 6.28 3.80 12.85
N LEU A 22 5.68 3.36 11.73
CA LEU A 22 5.37 1.95 11.49
C LEU A 22 6.56 1.19 10.91
N THR A 23 7.52 0.85 11.77
CA THR A 23 8.74 0.10 11.41
C THR A 23 8.45 -1.29 10.83
N GLY A 24 7.46 -2.02 11.35
CA GLY A 24 7.09 -3.36 10.87
C GLY A 24 6.56 -3.38 9.42
N PRO A 25 5.44 -2.69 9.12
CA PRO A 25 4.90 -2.57 7.77
C PRO A 25 5.92 -2.09 6.74
N ARG A 26 6.72 -1.06 7.09
CA ARG A 26 7.78 -0.52 6.25
C ARG A 26 8.87 -1.55 5.96
N THR A 27 9.40 -2.22 6.99
CA THR A 27 10.46 -3.22 6.85
C THR A 27 10.03 -4.35 5.91
N HIS A 28 8.79 -4.82 6.04
CA HIS A 28 8.29 -5.85 5.15
C HIS A 28 8.13 -5.34 3.71
N VAL A 29 7.57 -4.14 3.49
CA VAL A 29 7.48 -3.55 2.12
C VAL A 29 8.86 -3.49 1.47
N LEU A 30 9.85 -2.96 2.19
CA LEU A 30 11.23 -2.86 1.71
C LEU A 30 11.85 -4.24 1.47
N GLY A 31 11.62 -5.20 2.37
CA GLY A 31 12.13 -6.57 2.25
C GLY A 31 11.60 -7.28 1.01
N VAL A 32 10.29 -7.18 0.73
CA VAL A 32 9.67 -7.79 -0.46
C VAL A 32 10.18 -7.13 -1.74
N ILE A 33 10.23 -5.80 -1.79
CA ILE A 33 10.79 -5.08 -2.94
C ILE A 33 12.23 -5.53 -3.20
N HIS A 34 13.06 -5.57 -2.15
CA HIS A 34 14.46 -5.96 -2.27
C HIS A 34 14.60 -7.41 -2.74
N ALA A 35 13.77 -8.33 -2.24
CA ALA A 35 13.78 -9.71 -2.69
C ALA A 35 13.51 -9.83 -4.20
N PHE A 36 12.53 -9.10 -4.73
CA PHE A 36 12.27 -9.07 -6.18
C PHE A 36 13.43 -8.45 -6.97
N GLU A 37 14.02 -7.37 -6.48
CA GLU A 37 15.20 -6.74 -7.10
C GLU A 37 16.38 -7.73 -7.17
N GLN A 38 16.64 -8.48 -6.09
CA GLN A 38 17.69 -9.52 -6.02
C GLN A 38 17.41 -10.70 -6.98
N LEU A 39 16.13 -11.03 -7.20
CA LEU A 39 15.71 -12.00 -8.21
C LEU A 39 15.78 -11.45 -9.65
N GLY A 40 16.28 -10.23 -9.83
CA GLY A 40 16.50 -9.63 -11.14
C GLY A 40 15.27 -8.92 -11.73
N TRP A 41 14.24 -8.64 -10.95
CA TRP A 41 13.10 -7.84 -11.39
C TRP A 41 13.39 -6.34 -11.37
N ASP A 42 12.79 -5.59 -12.31
CA ASP A 42 12.71 -4.13 -12.22
C ASP A 42 11.41 -3.76 -11.49
N VAL A 43 11.54 -3.24 -10.25
CA VAL A 43 10.39 -2.97 -9.38
C VAL A 43 9.99 -1.49 -9.45
N LYS A 44 8.80 -1.23 -9.98
CA LYS A 44 8.16 0.09 -9.95
C LYS A 44 7.17 0.17 -8.79
N LYS A 45 7.22 1.24 -8.00
CA LYS A 45 6.48 1.34 -6.73
C LYS A 45 5.32 2.32 -6.85
N PHE A 46 4.15 1.92 -6.36
CA PHE A 46 3.03 2.80 -6.09
C PHE A 46 2.58 2.60 -4.65
N ILE A 47 3.01 3.50 -3.78
CA ILE A 47 2.79 3.42 -2.34
C ILE A 47 2.01 4.65 -1.92
N VAL A 48 0.76 4.48 -1.54
CA VAL A 48 -0.14 5.60 -1.19
C VAL A 48 0.41 6.41 -0.03
N GLY A 49 1.00 5.76 0.99
CA GLY A 49 1.62 6.46 2.11
C GLY A 49 2.78 7.39 1.71
N ASP A 50 3.43 7.17 0.57
CA ASP A 50 4.49 8.06 0.07
C ASP A 50 3.93 9.26 -0.72
N ARG A 51 2.62 9.27 -1.00
CA ARG A 51 1.93 10.25 -1.85
C ARG A 51 0.91 11.11 -1.09
N VAL A 52 0.71 10.83 0.20
CA VAL A 52 -0.14 11.62 1.09
C VAL A 52 0.72 12.59 1.90
N PRO A 53 0.12 13.65 2.49
CA PRO A 53 0.86 14.59 3.33
C PRO A 53 1.60 13.88 4.46
N LYS A 54 2.83 14.32 4.76
CA LYS A 54 3.68 13.69 5.80
C LYS A 54 2.99 13.57 7.16
N SER A 55 2.13 14.53 7.50
CA SER A 55 1.33 14.53 8.74
C SER A 55 0.40 13.32 8.90
N TRP A 56 0.08 12.60 7.82
CA TRP A 56 -0.73 11.38 7.85
C TRP A 56 0.09 10.11 8.14
N VAL A 57 1.42 10.25 8.14
CA VAL A 57 2.38 9.13 8.18
C VAL A 57 3.42 9.27 9.31
N THR A 58 3.51 10.45 9.93
CA THR A 58 4.42 10.77 11.05
C THR A 58 3.75 10.70 12.42
N SER A 59 4.57 10.70 13.47
CA SER A 59 4.21 10.73 14.89
C SER A 59 3.14 11.76 15.26
N GLY A 60 2.16 11.31 16.04
CA GLY A 60 1.03 12.14 16.50
C GLY A 60 -0.25 11.99 15.69
N SER A 61 -0.24 11.26 14.55
CA SER A 61 -1.46 10.99 13.78
C SER A 61 -2.51 10.21 14.60
N GLU A 62 -2.09 9.31 15.49
CA GLU A 62 -3.00 8.62 16.42
C GLU A 62 -3.56 9.55 17.49
N GLN A 63 -2.75 10.43 18.08
CA GLN A 63 -3.19 11.38 19.12
C GLN A 63 -4.06 12.51 18.55
N PHE A 64 -3.83 12.95 17.31
CA PHE A 64 -4.67 13.96 16.64
C PHE A 64 -6.02 13.40 16.18
N ILE A 65 -6.10 12.12 15.84
CA ILE A 65 -7.34 11.45 15.41
C ILE A 65 -8.16 10.97 16.61
N ALA A 66 -7.52 10.50 17.68
CA ALA A 66 -8.18 10.00 18.89
C ALA A 66 -8.95 11.08 19.67
N GLN A 67 -8.61 12.37 19.51
CA GLN A 67 -9.27 13.46 20.22
C GLN A 67 -10.68 13.81 19.71
N SER A 68 -11.14 13.27 18.57
CA SER A 68 -12.54 13.46 18.18
C SER A 68 -13.11 12.23 17.46
N ARG A 69 -14.11 11.59 18.09
CA ARG A 69 -14.85 10.44 17.54
C ARG A 69 -15.45 10.71 16.15
N SER A 70 -15.76 11.97 15.84
CA SER A 70 -16.25 12.43 14.54
C SER A 70 -15.18 12.46 13.45
N ARG A 71 -13.90 12.71 13.77
CA ARG A 71 -12.79 12.74 12.80
C ARG A 71 -12.24 11.37 12.48
N ALA A 72 -12.26 10.43 13.42
CA ALA A 72 -11.98 9.02 13.15
C ALA A 72 -12.96 8.45 12.11
N LEU A 73 -14.26 8.74 12.25
CA LEU A 73 -15.28 8.41 11.26
C LEU A 73 -15.05 9.09 9.91
N THR A 74 -14.53 10.33 9.89
CA THR A 74 -14.21 11.05 8.65
C THR A 74 -12.99 10.44 7.94
N ALA A 75 -11.98 9.98 8.67
CA ALA A 75 -10.84 9.24 8.12
C ALA A 75 -11.25 7.87 7.55
N ASP A 76 -12.31 7.26 8.08
CA ASP A 76 -12.93 6.05 7.52
C ASP A 76 -13.89 6.35 6.36
N LEU A 77 -14.54 7.52 6.32
CA LEU A 77 -15.39 7.94 5.18
C LEU A 77 -14.57 8.40 3.96
N LEU A 78 -13.41 9.02 4.15
CA LEU A 78 -12.50 9.40 3.07
C LEU A 78 -11.82 8.19 2.41
N ARG A 79 -11.77 7.02 3.09
CA ARG A 79 -11.19 5.76 2.59
C ARG A 79 -11.89 5.18 1.38
N LEU A 80 -13.18 5.45 1.18
CA LEU A 80 -13.99 4.86 0.12
C LEU A 80 -13.84 5.56 -1.25
N PRO A 81 -13.96 6.90 -1.37
CA PRO A 81 -13.82 7.57 -2.66
C PRO A 81 -12.35 7.64 -3.14
N MET A 82 -11.37 7.65 -2.24
CA MET A 82 -9.95 7.71 -2.62
C MET A 82 -9.45 6.43 -3.32
N GLN A 83 -10.12 5.30 -3.13
CA GLN A 83 -9.61 4.02 -3.60
C GLN A 83 -9.71 3.84 -5.13
N SER A 84 -10.84 4.25 -5.72
CA SER A 84 -11.00 4.27 -7.17
C SER A 84 -10.04 5.25 -7.84
N ASN A 85 -9.73 6.36 -7.15
CA ASN A 85 -8.76 7.34 -7.61
C ASN A 85 -7.34 6.77 -7.58
N PHE A 86 -6.93 6.11 -6.49
CA PHE A 86 -5.61 5.48 -6.41
C PHE A 86 -5.43 4.31 -7.37
N ALA A 87 -6.46 3.50 -7.62
CA ALA A 87 -6.38 2.45 -8.64
C ALA A 87 -6.15 3.05 -10.04
N ARG A 88 -6.89 4.10 -10.40
CA ARG A 88 -6.69 4.80 -11.68
C ARG A 88 -5.33 5.48 -11.74
N GLU A 89 -4.91 6.14 -10.69
CA GLU A 89 -3.60 6.80 -10.61
C GLU A 89 -2.46 5.76 -10.70
N ALA A 90 -2.61 4.60 -10.06
CA ALA A 90 -1.67 3.49 -10.18
C ALA A 90 -1.61 2.95 -11.61
N TRP A 91 -2.77 2.81 -12.26
CA TRP A 91 -2.83 2.44 -13.67
C TRP A 91 -2.16 3.47 -14.58
N HIS A 92 -2.40 4.76 -14.37
CA HIS A 92 -1.75 5.81 -15.16
C HIS A 92 -0.24 5.83 -14.94
N ALA A 93 0.22 5.63 -13.72
CA ALA A 93 1.65 5.65 -13.39
C ALA A 93 2.39 4.39 -13.86
N LEU A 94 1.77 3.21 -13.77
CA LEU A 94 2.48 1.92 -13.94
C LEU A 94 1.93 1.05 -15.07
N GLY A 95 0.75 1.35 -15.61
CA GLY A 95 0.02 0.46 -16.51
C GLY A 95 0.82 0.01 -17.72
N ASN A 96 1.61 0.89 -18.33
CA ASN A 96 2.47 0.55 -19.48
C ASN A 96 3.89 0.15 -19.09
N GLU A 97 4.25 0.32 -17.82
CA GLU A 97 5.61 0.15 -17.29
C GLU A 97 5.85 -1.26 -16.74
N VAL A 98 4.79 -2.02 -16.40
CA VAL A 98 4.91 -3.29 -15.66
C VAL A 98 4.23 -4.45 -16.37
N ASP A 99 4.73 -5.66 -16.16
CA ASP A 99 4.15 -6.88 -16.74
C ASP A 99 3.07 -7.47 -15.82
N TRP A 100 3.26 -7.33 -14.51
CA TRP A 100 2.32 -7.73 -13.46
C TRP A 100 2.47 -6.88 -12.21
N VAL A 101 1.50 -7.00 -11.31
CA VAL A 101 1.46 -6.23 -10.06
C VAL A 101 1.34 -7.13 -8.85
N TYR A 102 2.00 -6.73 -7.77
CA TYR A 102 1.92 -7.31 -6.43
C TYR A 102 1.30 -6.28 -5.49
N GLU A 103 0.13 -6.56 -4.94
CA GLU A 103 -0.58 -5.67 -4.02
C GLU A 103 -0.51 -6.15 -2.59
N ARG A 104 -0.16 -5.23 -1.69
CA ARG A 104 -0.15 -5.42 -0.24
C ARG A 104 -0.84 -4.24 0.44
N PHE A 105 -1.44 -4.46 1.61
CA PHE A 105 -2.04 -3.41 2.42
C PHE A 105 -2.99 -2.46 1.65
N GLY A 106 -3.94 -2.99 0.89
CA GLY A 106 -5.06 -2.18 0.40
C GLY A 106 -6.12 -2.06 1.49
N VAL A 107 -6.65 -0.86 1.74
CA VAL A 107 -7.82 -0.67 2.66
C VAL A 107 -8.99 -1.61 2.32
N PHE A 108 -9.08 -2.07 1.06
CA PHE A 108 -9.98 -3.14 0.60
C PHE A 108 -9.32 -4.09 -0.43
N GLN A 109 -7.99 -4.04 -0.58
CA GLN A 109 -7.25 -4.93 -1.49
C GLN A 109 -7.84 -5.00 -2.93
N LYS A 110 -8.01 -3.84 -3.57
CA LYS A 110 -8.67 -3.71 -4.88
C LYS A 110 -7.88 -2.88 -5.88
N MET A 111 -6.71 -2.35 -5.51
CA MET A 111 -5.97 -1.43 -6.37
C MET A 111 -5.49 -2.11 -7.66
N GLY A 112 -5.06 -3.36 -7.57
CA GLY A 112 -4.65 -4.18 -8.71
C GLY A 112 -5.80 -4.65 -9.60
N SER A 113 -7.06 -4.45 -9.20
CA SER A 113 -8.22 -4.87 -10.01
C SER A 113 -8.27 -4.23 -11.39
N ILE A 114 -7.79 -2.99 -11.53
CA ILE A 114 -7.69 -2.30 -12.83
C ILE A 114 -6.62 -2.95 -13.73
N PHE A 115 -5.50 -3.39 -13.16
CA PHE A 115 -4.46 -4.11 -13.90
C PHE A 115 -4.98 -5.45 -14.42
N LYS A 116 -5.75 -6.16 -13.59
CA LYS A 116 -6.46 -7.39 -13.99
C LYS A 116 -7.42 -7.13 -15.15
N LYS A 117 -8.19 -6.03 -15.13
CA LYS A 117 -9.08 -5.64 -16.25
C LYS A 117 -8.30 -5.43 -17.56
N HIS A 118 -7.05 -4.98 -17.48
CA HIS A 118 -6.13 -4.83 -18.61
C HIS A 118 -5.22 -6.05 -18.85
N ARG A 119 -5.64 -7.25 -18.41
CA ARG A 119 -4.96 -8.54 -18.64
C ARG A 119 -3.54 -8.64 -18.06
N LYS A 120 -3.20 -7.85 -17.05
CA LYS A 120 -1.96 -8.02 -16.27
C LYS A 120 -2.22 -8.92 -15.08
N LEU A 121 -1.25 -9.77 -14.75
CA LEU A 121 -1.35 -10.60 -13.55
C LEU A 121 -1.38 -9.68 -12.33
N TRP A 122 -2.31 -9.96 -11.43
CA TRP A 122 -2.45 -9.27 -10.16
C TRP A 122 -2.32 -10.30 -9.05
N ILE A 123 -1.22 -10.23 -8.31
CA ILE A 123 -0.98 -10.99 -7.10
C ILE A 123 -1.41 -10.13 -5.92
N LEU A 124 -2.23 -10.69 -5.06
CA LEU A 124 -2.71 -10.03 -3.86
C LEU A 124 -2.16 -10.73 -2.63
N GLU A 125 -1.39 -10.01 -1.83
CA GLU A 125 -0.97 -10.45 -0.50
C GLU A 125 -2.09 -10.17 0.51
N THR A 126 -2.69 -11.24 1.00
CA THR A 126 -3.68 -11.20 2.07
C THR A 126 -3.05 -11.64 3.38
N ASN A 127 -3.00 -10.76 4.38
CA ASN A 127 -2.78 -11.17 5.75
C ASN A 127 -4.13 -11.66 6.28
N GLY A 128 -4.19 -12.92 6.74
CA GLY A 128 -5.33 -13.36 7.56
C GLY A 128 -5.41 -12.49 8.82
N PRO A 129 -6.60 -12.33 9.43
CA PRO A 129 -6.67 -11.74 10.75
C PRO A 129 -5.72 -12.55 11.67
N ALA A 130 -4.79 -11.86 12.33
CA ALA A 130 -4.03 -12.45 13.43
C ALA A 130 -5.01 -12.77 14.56
N PHE A 131 -5.61 -13.96 14.50
CA PHE A 131 -6.51 -14.46 15.52
C PHE A 131 -5.71 -15.40 16.41
N ILE A 132 -5.43 -14.92 17.63
CA ILE A 132 -4.89 -15.63 18.79
C ILE A 132 -3.39 -16.03 18.71
N GLU A 133 -2.56 -15.31 19.46
CA GLU A 133 -1.62 -15.86 20.47
C GLU A 133 -0.79 -14.71 21.08
N ALA A 134 -1.23 -14.25 22.25
CA ALA A 134 -0.40 -13.60 23.28
C ALA A 134 -1.20 -13.61 24.59
N ASN A 135 -1.54 -14.81 25.05
CA ASN A 135 -1.82 -15.11 26.45
C ASN A 135 -0.92 -16.28 26.79
N ASP A 136 0.29 -15.97 27.25
CA ASP A 136 1.09 -16.81 28.15
C ASP A 136 1.57 -15.90 29.29
#